data_AF-H6UE77-F1
#
_entry.id   AF-H6UE77-F1
#
_cell.length_a   1.000
_cell.length_b   1.000
_cell.length_c   1.000
_cell.angle_alpha   90.00
_cell.angle_beta   90.00
_cell.angle_gamma   90.00
#
_symmetry.space_group_name_H-M   'P 1'
#
loop_
_entity.id
_entity.type
_entity.pdbx_description
1 polymer ?
#
loop_
_entity_poly.entity_id
_entity_poly.type
_entity_poly.pdbx_seq_one_letter_code
_entity_poly.pdbx_strand_id
1 'polypeptide(L)'
;PCPVSYNPEQLPPENSSFLEGAFVCRFRCLLDNSSGFLPLNIQGRLKFLHGQSRQPSDSERGSPPQLALFAIATPLLPPAILEIRTKNMIFRTKHKLDLTPMACDAKGKIVLGYTEAELRVRGSGYQFIHAAD
;
A
#
# COMPACT_ATOMS: atom_id res chain seq x y z
N PRO A 1 13.32 -25.31 1.69
CA PRO A 1 12.53 -24.62 2.75
C PRO A 1 11.39 -25.52 3.22
N CYS A 2 11.41 -25.96 4.48
CA CYS A 2 10.28 -26.67 5.07
C CYS A 2 9.06 -25.71 5.10
N PRO A 3 7.89 -26.13 4.61
CA PRO A 3 6.71 -25.30 4.70
C PRO A 3 6.39 -25.01 6.16
N VAL A 4 6.17 -23.75 6.49
CA VAL A 4 5.68 -23.36 7.81
C VAL A 4 4.29 -23.98 7.96
N SER A 5 4.19 -24.98 8.84
CA SER A 5 2.91 -25.59 9.18
C SER A 5 2.26 -24.73 10.25
N TYR A 6 1.25 -23.98 9.88
CA TYR A 6 0.44 -23.20 10.82
C TYR A 6 -0.59 -24.13 11.46
N ASN A 7 -0.73 -24.09 12.79
CA ASN A 7 -1.83 -24.77 13.45
C ASN A 7 -3.14 -23.99 13.15
N PRO A 8 -4.11 -24.56 12.42
CA PRO A 8 -5.35 -23.87 12.06
C PRO A 8 -6.16 -23.43 13.27
N GLU A 9 -6.02 -24.08 14.44
CA GLU A 9 -6.71 -23.67 15.68
C GLU A 9 -6.17 -22.36 16.29
N GLN A 10 -4.96 -21.96 15.91
CA GLN A 10 -4.32 -20.72 16.39
C GLN A 10 -4.50 -19.54 15.43
N LEU A 11 -5.09 -19.78 14.25
CA LEU A 11 -5.33 -18.73 13.27
C LEU A 11 -6.65 -18.00 13.57
N PRO A 12 -6.69 -16.68 13.34
CA PRO A 12 -7.95 -15.94 13.36
C PRO A 12 -8.95 -16.56 12.36
N PRO A 13 -10.27 -16.38 12.56
CA PRO A 13 -11.26 -16.79 11.57
C PRO A 13 -10.89 -16.27 10.17
N GLU A 14 -11.20 -17.01 9.10
CA GLU A 14 -10.79 -16.66 7.72
C GLU A 14 -11.25 -15.25 7.27
N ASN A 15 -12.29 -14.71 7.92
CA ASN A 15 -12.81 -13.37 7.65
C ASN A 15 -12.26 -12.27 8.57
N SER A 16 -11.30 -12.61 9.43
CA SER A 16 -10.68 -11.65 10.35
C SER A 16 -9.85 -10.61 9.60
N SER A 17 -9.89 -9.38 10.10
CA SER A 17 -9.02 -8.29 9.65
C SER A 17 -7.53 -8.58 9.88
N PHE A 18 -7.17 -9.48 10.81
CA PHE A 18 -5.78 -9.88 11.04
C PHE A 18 -5.12 -10.56 9.83
N LEU A 19 -5.92 -11.10 8.90
CA LEU A 19 -5.42 -11.71 7.67
C LEU A 19 -5.43 -10.74 6.49
N GLU A 20 -5.96 -9.54 6.67
CA GLU A 20 -5.98 -8.48 5.68
C GLU A 20 -4.70 -7.64 5.77
N GLY A 21 -4.14 -7.29 4.63
CA GLY A 21 -2.90 -6.53 4.58
C GLY A 21 -2.82 -5.63 3.35
N ALA A 22 -2.22 -4.46 3.56
CA ALA A 22 -1.80 -3.56 2.50
C ALA A 22 -0.32 -3.25 2.68
N PHE A 23 0.47 -3.40 1.63
CA PHE A 23 1.89 -3.08 1.66
C PHE A 23 2.39 -2.61 0.30
N VAL A 24 3.51 -1.89 0.31
CA VAL A 24 4.17 -1.43 -0.91
C VAL A 24 5.41 -2.29 -1.15
N CYS A 25 5.57 -2.77 -2.38
CA CYS A 25 6.76 -3.51 -2.79
C CYS A 25 7.18 -3.12 -4.21
N ARG A 26 8.44 -3.35 -4.55
CA ARG A 26 8.98 -3.10 -5.89
C ARG A 26 9.05 -4.40 -6.68
N PHE A 27 8.37 -4.45 -7.81
CA PHE A 27 8.40 -5.59 -8.72
C PHE A 27 9.25 -5.25 -9.94
N ARG A 28 9.91 -6.24 -10.52
CA ARG A 28 10.63 -6.05 -11.79
C ARG A 28 9.63 -5.62 -12.86
N CYS A 29 9.92 -4.52 -13.55
CA CYS A 29 9.09 -4.00 -14.62
C CYS A 29 9.94 -3.86 -15.89
N LEU A 30 9.63 -4.64 -16.92
CA LEU A 30 10.33 -4.58 -18.20
C LEU A 30 10.06 -3.29 -18.99
N LEU A 31 9.02 -2.54 -18.60
CA LEU A 31 8.65 -1.26 -19.20
C LEU A 31 9.25 -0.05 -18.45
N ASP A 32 9.93 -0.27 -17.32
CA ASP A 32 10.58 0.81 -16.58
C ASP A 32 11.98 1.09 -17.13
N ASN A 33 12.14 2.25 -17.77
CA ASN A 33 13.40 2.69 -18.36
C ASN A 33 14.33 3.43 -17.38
N SER A 34 13.95 3.50 -16.09
CA SER A 34 14.78 4.11 -15.05
C SER A 34 15.54 3.04 -14.25
N SER A 35 14.87 2.37 -13.31
CA SER A 35 15.49 1.43 -12.37
C SER A 35 15.28 -0.05 -12.75
N GLY A 36 14.35 -0.32 -13.67
CA GLY A 36 13.84 -1.65 -13.99
C GLY A 36 12.82 -2.18 -12.97
N PHE A 37 12.34 -1.35 -12.04
CA PHE A 37 11.41 -1.73 -10.98
C PHE A 37 10.24 -0.75 -10.87
N LEU A 38 9.03 -1.29 -10.70
CA LEU A 38 7.81 -0.52 -10.49
C LEU A 38 7.31 -0.73 -9.04
N PRO A 39 7.12 0.34 -8.25
CA PRO A 39 6.45 0.24 -6.97
C PRO A 39 4.96 -0.09 -7.18
N LEU A 40 4.49 -1.11 -6.48
CA LEU A 40 3.09 -1.55 -6.46
C LEU A 40 2.56 -1.43 -5.04
N ASN A 41 1.36 -0.87 -4.90
CA ASN A 41 0.55 -1.07 -3.71
C ASN A 41 -0.19 -2.40 -3.86
N ILE A 42 0.05 -3.33 -2.93
CA ILE A 42 -0.58 -4.64 -2.88
C ILE A 42 -1.56 -4.64 -1.72
N GLN A 43 -2.84 -4.85 -2.01
CA GLN A 43 -3.89 -4.97 -1.02
C GLN A 43 -4.59 -6.31 -1.18
N GLY A 44 -4.70 -7.07 -0.09
CA GLY A 44 -5.27 -8.40 -0.16
C GLY A 44 -5.46 -9.07 1.19
N ARG A 45 -5.72 -10.38 1.13
CA ARG A 45 -5.96 -11.22 2.30
C ARG A 45 -5.26 -12.57 2.17
N LEU A 46 -4.77 -13.09 3.29
CA LEU A 46 -4.30 -14.47 3.40
C LEU A 46 -5.50 -15.42 3.49
N LYS A 47 -5.56 -16.42 2.60
CA LYS A 47 -6.59 -17.46 2.58
C LYS A 47 -5.96 -18.83 2.35
N PHE A 48 -6.61 -19.90 2.79
CA PHE A 48 -6.17 -21.25 2.49
C PHE A 48 -6.30 -21.57 1.00
N LEU A 49 -5.18 -21.93 0.39
CA LEU A 49 -5.11 -22.41 -0.98
C LEU A 49 -5.25 -23.94 -0.99
N HIS A 50 -6.42 -24.38 -1.44
CA HIS A 50 -6.75 -25.79 -1.56
C HIS A 50 -6.20 -26.37 -2.88
N GLY A 51 -6.02 -27.70 -2.93
CA GLY A 51 -5.63 -28.40 -4.17
C GLY A 51 -4.14 -28.32 -4.55
N GLN A 52 -3.25 -27.96 -3.62
CA GLN A 52 -1.80 -27.87 -3.87
C GLN A 52 -1.08 -29.23 -3.92
N SER A 53 -1.70 -30.30 -3.41
CA SER A 53 -1.09 -31.64 -3.43
C SER A 53 -1.12 -32.21 -4.86
N ARG A 54 0.06 -32.33 -5.48
CA ARG A 54 0.24 -33.26 -6.61
C ARG A 54 0.17 -34.70 -6.09
N GLN A 55 -0.15 -35.61 -7.01
CA GLN A 55 -0.51 -37.03 -6.81
C GLN A 55 0.01 -37.66 -5.52
N PRO A 56 -0.84 -38.39 -4.77
CA PRO A 56 -0.37 -39.17 -3.64
C PRO A 56 0.60 -40.22 -4.19
N SER A 57 1.88 -40.09 -3.90
CA SER A 57 2.70 -41.28 -3.78
C SER A 57 2.16 -42.04 -2.57
N ASP A 58 2.08 -43.38 -2.66
CA ASP A 58 1.36 -44.28 -1.74
C ASP A 58 1.80 -44.23 -0.25
N SER A 59 2.63 -43.27 0.13
CA SER A 59 3.21 -43.09 1.46
C SER A 59 3.05 -41.67 2.05
N GLU A 60 2.50 -40.69 1.34
CA GLU A 60 2.34 -39.32 1.86
C GLU A 60 0.86 -38.93 1.99
N ARG A 61 0.37 -38.80 3.23
CA ARG A 61 -0.84 -38.03 3.52
C ARG A 61 -0.69 -36.67 2.85
N GLY A 62 -1.59 -36.33 1.92
CA GLY A 62 -1.54 -35.09 1.17
C GLY A 62 -1.32 -33.88 2.09
N SER A 63 -0.45 -32.96 1.69
CA SER A 63 -0.11 -31.79 2.49
C SER A 63 -1.38 -30.97 2.80
N PRO A 64 -1.59 -30.52 4.05
CA PRO A 64 -2.74 -29.69 4.37
C PRO A 64 -2.71 -28.36 3.58
N PRO A 65 -3.86 -27.74 3.30
CA PRO A 65 -3.93 -26.43 2.66
C PRO A 65 -3.02 -25.42 3.37
N GLN A 66 -2.34 -24.58 2.59
CA GLN A 66 -1.45 -23.53 3.12
C GLN A 66 -2.05 -22.16 2.86
N LEU A 67 -1.74 -21.20 3.73
CA LEU A 67 -2.11 -19.81 3.50
C LEU A 67 -1.38 -19.27 2.25
N ALA A 68 -2.14 -18.61 1.38
CA ALA A 68 -1.64 -17.88 0.24
C ALA A 68 -2.24 -16.46 0.24
N LEU A 69 -1.50 -15.51 -0.32
CA LEU A 69 -1.97 -14.14 -0.49
C LEU A 69 -2.83 -14.02 -1.74
N PHE A 70 -4.08 -13.61 -1.55
CA PHE A 70 -4.99 -13.22 -2.62
C PHE A 70 -5.08 -11.70 -2.61
N ALA A 71 -4.54 -11.04 -3.64
CA ALA A 71 -4.37 -9.59 -3.62
C ALA A 71 -4.55 -8.95 -4.99
N ILE A 72 -4.86 -7.65 -4.96
CA ILE A 72 -4.83 -6.75 -6.10
C ILE A 72 -3.53 -5.94 -5.99
N ALA A 73 -2.77 -5.90 -7.08
CA ALA A 73 -1.57 -5.09 -7.20
C ALA A 73 -1.85 -3.90 -8.12
N THR A 74 -1.77 -2.69 -7.57
CA THR A 74 -1.98 -1.45 -8.32
C THR A 74 -0.67 -0.65 -8.42
N PRO A 75 -0.29 -0.15 -9.61
CA PRO A 75 0.87 0.73 -9.74
C PRO A 75 0.78 1.95 -8.82
N LEU A 76 1.82 2.18 -8.02
CA LEU A 76 1.95 3.38 -7.20
C LEU A 76 2.52 4.51 -8.06
N LEU A 77 1.69 5.02 -8.97
CA LEU A 77 2.05 6.13 -9.83
C LEU A 77 1.65 7.45 -9.16
N PRO A 78 2.51 8.49 -9.19
CA PRO A 78 2.07 9.84 -8.89
C PRO A 78 0.87 10.18 -9.78
N PRO A 79 -0.18 10.86 -9.26
CA PRO A 79 -1.34 11.19 -10.07
C PRO A 79 -0.90 11.99 -11.30
N ALA A 80 -1.36 11.59 -12.49
CA ALA A 80 -0.92 12.24 -13.71
C ALA A 80 -1.35 13.72 -13.70
N ILE A 81 -0.57 14.60 -14.35
CA ILE A 81 -0.91 16.04 -14.44
C ILE A 81 -2.33 16.24 -15.01
N LEU A 82 -2.74 15.39 -15.96
CA LEU A 82 -4.09 15.38 -16.51
C LEU A 82 -5.13 14.96 -15.47
N GLU A 83 -4.91 13.88 -14.74
CA GLU A 83 -5.82 13.45 -13.67
C GLU A 83 -6.02 14.52 -12.60
N ILE A 84 -4.98 15.30 -12.28
CA ILE A 84 -5.06 16.39 -11.30
C ILE A 84 -5.90 17.55 -11.84
N ARG A 85 -5.87 17.81 -13.16
CA ARG A 85 -6.72 18.82 -13.80
C ARG A 85 -8.17 18.36 -13.93
N THR A 86 -8.40 17.07 -14.16
CA THR A 86 -9.76 16.52 -14.33
C THR A 86 -10.42 16.22 -12.99
N LYS A 87 -9.66 15.81 -11.98
CA LYS A 87 -10.13 15.58 -10.60
C LYS A 87 -10.06 16.88 -9.82
N ASN A 88 -11.16 17.63 -9.83
CA ASN A 88 -11.34 18.88 -9.09
C ASN A 88 -11.24 18.77 -7.56
N MET A 89 -10.80 17.64 -6.99
CA MET A 89 -10.59 17.45 -5.55
C MET A 89 -9.11 17.37 -5.11
N ILE A 90 -8.15 17.36 -6.04
CA ILE A 90 -6.72 17.26 -5.70
C ILE A 90 -6.09 18.66 -5.64
N PHE A 91 -5.31 18.97 -4.61
CA PHE A 91 -4.40 20.12 -4.52
C PHE A 91 -2.97 19.64 -4.28
N ARG A 92 -1.98 20.49 -4.53
CA ARG A 92 -0.55 20.16 -4.37
C ARG A 92 0.11 21.00 -3.29
N THR A 93 0.97 20.35 -2.52
CA THR A 93 1.88 20.96 -1.55
C THR A 93 3.31 20.51 -1.82
N LYS A 94 4.29 21.36 -1.49
CA LYS A 94 5.72 21.07 -1.55
C LYS A 94 6.25 21.01 -0.13
N HIS A 95 7.01 19.98 0.20
CA HIS A 95 7.57 19.77 1.52
C HIS A 95 9.07 19.45 1.46
N LYS A 96 9.76 19.69 2.57
CA LYS A 96 11.06 19.06 2.84
C LYS A 96 10.88 17.56 3.15
N LEU A 97 11.99 16.81 3.20
CA LEU A 97 11.96 15.39 3.57
C LEU A 97 11.48 15.13 5.01
N ASP A 98 11.55 16.14 5.88
CA ASP A 98 11.01 16.12 7.25
C ASP A 98 9.51 16.53 7.32
N LEU A 99 8.84 16.57 6.17
CA LEU A 99 7.46 17.02 5.96
C LEU A 99 7.18 18.49 6.28
N THR A 100 8.18 19.33 6.59
CA THR A 100 8.00 20.78 6.75
C THR A 100 7.42 21.38 5.46
N PRO A 101 6.25 22.05 5.48
CA PRO A 101 5.66 22.67 4.30
C PRO A 101 6.53 23.81 3.77
N MET A 102 6.66 23.86 2.45
CA MET A 102 7.42 24.89 1.73
C MET A 102 6.54 25.69 0.78
N ALA A 103 5.55 25.08 0.13
CA ALA A 103 4.65 25.78 -0.80
C ALA A 103 3.34 25.02 -0.96
N CYS A 104 2.32 25.69 -1.49
CA CYS A 104 1.06 25.09 -1.93
C CYS A 104 0.54 25.78 -3.19
N ASP A 105 -0.19 25.05 -4.03
CA ASP A 105 -0.84 25.64 -5.20
C ASP A 105 -2.04 26.53 -4.80
N ALA A 106 -2.57 27.31 -5.76
CA ALA A 106 -3.66 28.26 -5.49
C ALA A 106 -4.89 27.58 -4.89
N LYS A 107 -5.18 26.36 -5.30
CA LYS A 107 -6.29 25.58 -4.79
C LYS A 107 -6.04 25.09 -3.37
N GLY A 108 -4.83 24.66 -3.05
CA GLY A 108 -4.39 24.29 -1.71
C GLY A 108 -4.53 25.47 -0.75
N LYS A 109 -4.20 26.69 -1.18
CA LYS A 109 -4.43 27.92 -0.38
C LYS A 109 -5.92 28.08 -0.02
N ILE A 110 -6.80 27.88 -1.00
CA ILE A 110 -8.26 27.98 -0.80
C ILE A 110 -8.78 26.87 0.12
N VAL A 111 -8.38 25.61 -0.13
CA VAL A 111 -8.88 24.43 0.59
C VAL A 111 -8.35 24.37 2.02
N LEU A 112 -7.07 24.66 2.23
CA LEU A 112 -6.43 24.59 3.55
C LEU A 112 -6.71 25.84 4.41
N GLY A 113 -7.11 26.96 3.80
CA GLY A 113 -7.32 28.22 4.49
C GLY A 113 -6.05 28.88 5.02
N TYR A 114 -4.88 28.48 4.51
CA TYR A 114 -3.57 29.04 4.89
C TYR A 114 -2.87 29.69 3.70
N THR A 115 -2.25 30.82 3.98
CA THR A 115 -1.21 31.38 3.12
C THR A 115 0.07 30.53 3.20
N GLU A 116 0.93 30.70 2.19
CA GLU A 116 2.20 30.01 2.12
C GLU A 116 3.15 30.39 3.27
N ALA A 117 3.07 31.64 3.75
CA ALA A 117 3.83 32.09 4.90
C ALA A 117 3.37 31.39 6.18
N GLU A 118 2.05 31.29 6.40
CA GLU A 118 1.48 30.63 7.57
C GLU A 118 1.81 29.12 7.61
N LEU A 119 1.79 28.45 6.46
CA LEU A 119 2.20 27.04 6.36
C LEU A 119 3.65 26.82 6.79
N ARG A 120 4.56 27.75 6.46
CA ARG A 120 5.99 27.64 6.79
C ARG A 120 6.27 27.93 8.27
N VAL A 121 5.50 28.82 8.89
CA VAL A 121 5.72 29.25 10.29
C VAL A 121 5.35 28.15 11.29
N ARG A 122 4.41 27.27 10.94
CA ARG A 122 4.01 26.14 11.79
C ARG A 122 5.04 25.00 11.85
N GLY A 123 6.21 25.12 11.22
CA GLY A 123 7.25 24.10 11.33
C GLY A 123 6.85 22.79 10.63
N SER A 124 6.85 21.66 11.35
CA SER A 124 6.66 20.35 10.73
C SER A 124 5.23 20.13 10.22
N GLY A 125 5.11 19.43 9.09
CA GLY A 125 3.83 19.02 8.49
C GLY A 125 2.95 18.18 9.43
N TYR A 126 3.54 17.49 10.40
CA TYR A 126 2.79 16.71 11.40
C TYR A 126 1.82 17.56 12.24
N GLN A 127 2.04 18.88 12.37
CA GLN A 127 1.12 19.75 13.10
C GLN A 127 -0.24 19.94 12.41
N PHE A 128 -0.33 19.55 11.14
CA PHE A 128 -1.57 19.65 10.35
C PHE A 128 -2.33 18.32 10.27
N ILE A 129 -1.75 17.23 10.77
CA ILE A 129 -2.36 15.91 10.78
C ILE A 129 -3.16 15.76 12.08
N HIS A 130 -4.37 15.22 12.01
CA HIS A 130 -5.17 14.97 13.20
C HIS A 130 -4.47 13.94 14.08
N ALA A 131 -4.47 14.12 15.40
CA ALA A 131 -3.67 13.29 16.32
C ALA A 131 -4.06 11.80 16.39
N ALA A 132 -5.17 11.42 15.74
CA ALA A 132 -5.64 10.03 15.66
C ALA A 132 -5.25 9.34 14.34
N ASP A 133 -4.67 10.07 13.39
CA ASP A 133 -4.12 9.56 12.13
C ASP A 133 -2.60 9.34 12.25
#